data_AF-A0A660TSV4-F1
#
_entry.id   AF-A0A660TSV4-F1
#
_cell.length_a   1.000
_cell.length_b   1.000
_cell.length_c   1.000
_cell.angle_alpha   90.00
_cell.angle_beta   90.00
_cell.angle_gamma   90.00
#
_symmetry.space_group_name_H-M   'P 1'
#
loop_
_entity.id
_entity.type
_entity.pdbx_description
1 polymer ?
#
loop_
_entity_poly.entity_id
_entity_poly.type
_entity_poly.pdbx_seq_one_letter_code
_entity_poly.pdbx_strand_id
1 'polypeptide(L)'
;MEIIVSDTIGFCSGVRKAIRGAEKALKGNSKIYCLGDIIHNKGVVNQLKEKGMVFVKSLDEIPNGASFIIRSHGLPFETIENIQKKAVHIYDFTCPKVKKSHKLVESLKNHKRPIVIVGNREHPEVKAIFSLTENRGIIIEKPEEVKTKLNTDECYVLVQTTFKPVLFYEIVKEIVSFTKKAIIYNTLCEETTKRQEEVKDLATKVDMIIVVGGKHSSNTKTLFSISNSMVKSVHIENADELQNDWFKEVHRVGIVSGASTPDDDIDRVIEKIYYFERNNEDETQR
;
A
#
# COMPACT_ATOMS: atom_id res chain seq x y z
N MET A 1 -11.46 -28.80 7.54
CA MET A 1 -10.43 -27.76 7.40
C MET A 1 -10.89 -26.53 8.16
N GLU A 2 -10.06 -26.04 9.07
CA GLU A 2 -10.35 -24.84 9.86
C GLU A 2 -9.80 -23.61 9.12
N ILE A 3 -10.62 -22.56 8.97
CA ILE A 3 -10.21 -21.28 8.39
C ILE A 3 -10.04 -20.27 9.51
N ILE A 4 -8.85 -19.66 9.60
CA ILE A 4 -8.52 -18.61 10.57
C ILE A 4 -8.24 -17.32 9.81
N VAL A 5 -9.09 -16.32 10.02
CA VAL A 5 -8.96 -15.01 9.36
C VAL A 5 -8.26 -14.04 10.31
N SER A 6 -7.30 -13.26 9.80
CA SER A 6 -6.66 -12.17 10.57
C SER A 6 -7.70 -11.14 11.00
N ASP A 7 -7.52 -10.55 12.18
CA ASP A 7 -8.44 -9.53 12.71
C ASP A 7 -8.53 -8.30 11.80
N THR A 8 -7.39 -7.91 11.20
CA THR A 8 -7.30 -6.71 10.38
C THR A 8 -7.27 -7.04 8.89
N ILE A 9 -8.45 -7.34 8.36
CA ILE A 9 -8.65 -7.54 6.92
C ILE A 9 -9.31 -6.33 6.23
N GLY A 10 -9.41 -6.44 4.91
CA GLY A 10 -10.08 -5.48 4.05
C GLY A 10 -9.37 -4.14 3.94
N PHE A 11 -10.15 -3.13 3.55
CA PHE A 11 -9.67 -1.76 3.40
C PHE A 11 -9.21 -1.14 4.74
N CYS A 12 -8.03 -0.51 4.72
CA CYS A 12 -7.60 0.37 5.81
C CYS A 12 -8.40 1.67 5.84
N SER A 13 -8.32 2.43 6.94
CA SER A 13 -9.07 3.68 7.10
C SER A 13 -8.81 4.71 5.98
N GLY A 14 -7.55 4.81 5.54
CA GLY A 14 -7.14 5.68 4.44
C GLY A 14 -7.75 5.29 3.09
N VAL A 15 -7.80 3.99 2.79
CA VAL A 15 -8.43 3.46 1.57
C VAL A 15 -9.95 3.63 1.62
N ARG A 16 -10.61 3.28 2.74
CA ARG A 16 -12.07 3.47 2.89
C ARG A 16 -12.46 4.93 2.67
N LYS A 17 -11.67 5.88 3.20
CA LYS A 17 -11.89 7.31 2.98
C LYS A 17 -11.78 7.70 1.51
N ALA A 18 -10.74 7.23 0.82
CA ALA A 18 -10.53 7.56 -0.59
C ALA A 18 -11.63 7.00 -1.50
N ILE A 19 -12.03 5.75 -1.30
CA ILE A 19 -13.08 5.11 -2.10
C ILE A 19 -14.44 5.77 -1.85
N ARG A 20 -14.87 5.90 -0.59
CA ARG A 20 -16.16 6.55 -0.28
C ARG A 20 -16.20 8.00 -0.73
N GLY A 21 -15.07 8.70 -0.62
CA GLY A 21 -14.92 10.07 -1.13
C GLY A 21 -15.11 10.15 -2.64
N ALA A 22 -14.43 9.27 -3.39
CA ALA A 22 -14.56 9.18 -4.84
C ALA A 22 -16.00 8.83 -5.26
N GLU A 23 -16.62 7.84 -4.64
CA GLU A 23 -18.00 7.47 -4.93
C GLU A 23 -18.97 8.62 -4.68
N LYS A 24 -18.78 9.38 -3.59
CA LYS A 24 -19.59 10.56 -3.30
C LYS A 24 -19.39 11.66 -4.33
N ALA A 25 -18.16 11.89 -4.77
CA ALA A 25 -17.85 12.89 -5.80
C ALA A 25 -18.48 12.52 -7.15
N LEU A 26 -18.54 11.24 -7.48
CA LEU A 26 -19.10 10.73 -8.73
C LEU A 26 -20.64 10.78 -8.80
N LYS A 27 -21.36 10.92 -7.67
CA LYS A 27 -22.85 11.00 -7.65
C LYS A 27 -23.43 12.19 -8.43
N GLY A 28 -22.62 13.16 -8.85
CA GLY A 28 -23.03 14.32 -9.64
C GLY A 28 -22.96 14.16 -11.17
N ASN A 29 -22.86 12.93 -11.71
CA ASN A 29 -22.77 12.65 -13.16
C ASN A 29 -21.64 13.37 -13.91
N SER A 30 -20.56 13.74 -13.20
CA SER A 30 -19.42 14.45 -13.76
C SER A 30 -18.26 13.47 -14.00
N LYS A 31 -17.58 13.58 -15.14
CA LYS A 31 -16.30 12.88 -15.34
C LYS A 31 -15.27 13.45 -14.37
N ILE A 32 -14.74 12.60 -13.51
CA ILE A 32 -13.68 12.98 -12.57
C ILE A 32 -12.40 12.25 -12.96
N TYR A 33 -11.30 12.98 -13.00
CA TYR A 33 -10.01 12.48 -13.46
C TYR A 33 -9.12 12.11 -12.26
N CYS A 34 -8.35 11.05 -12.39
CA CYS A 34 -7.36 10.63 -11.40
C CYS A 34 -6.07 10.20 -12.12
N LEU A 35 -4.93 10.75 -11.71
CA LEU A 35 -3.64 10.39 -12.27
C LEU A 35 -3.14 9.08 -11.66
N GLY A 36 -3.16 8.01 -12.46
CA GLY A 36 -2.98 6.63 -12.01
C GLY A 36 -4.11 6.14 -11.11
N ASP A 37 -4.03 4.88 -10.70
CA ASP A 37 -5.11 4.26 -9.91
C ASP A 37 -5.28 4.94 -8.55
N ILE A 38 -6.55 5.06 -8.10
CA ILE A 38 -6.90 5.62 -6.80
C ILE A 38 -6.33 4.75 -5.66
N ILE A 39 -6.34 3.43 -5.86
CA ILE A 39 -5.73 2.39 -5.03
C ILE A 39 -5.22 1.26 -5.93
N HIS A 40 -4.31 0.42 -5.42
CA HIS A 40 -3.77 -0.71 -6.16
C HIS A 40 -4.68 -1.95 -6.12
N ASN A 41 -5.92 -1.83 -6.63
CA ASN A 41 -6.87 -2.93 -6.80
C ASN A 41 -7.68 -2.75 -8.10
N LYS A 42 -7.57 -3.72 -9.02
CA LYS A 42 -8.17 -3.65 -10.35
C LYS A 42 -9.71 -3.70 -10.32
N GLY A 43 -10.30 -4.53 -9.47
CA GLY A 43 -11.75 -4.66 -9.34
C GLY A 43 -12.39 -3.33 -8.92
N VAL A 44 -11.83 -2.69 -7.91
CA VAL A 44 -12.28 -1.37 -7.43
C VAL A 44 -12.08 -0.28 -8.47
N VAL A 45 -10.95 -0.30 -9.19
CA VAL A 45 -10.69 0.62 -10.31
C VAL A 45 -11.76 0.48 -11.39
N ASN A 46 -12.14 -0.75 -11.75
CA ASN A 46 -13.18 -1.00 -12.75
C ASN A 46 -14.56 -0.52 -12.28
N GLN A 47 -14.95 -0.81 -11.04
CA GLN A 47 -16.21 -0.32 -10.45
C GLN A 47 -16.30 1.22 -10.46
N LEU A 48 -15.18 1.92 -10.20
CA LEU A 48 -15.16 3.38 -10.25
C LEU A 48 -15.22 3.92 -11.69
N LYS A 49 -14.62 3.22 -12.67
CA LYS A 49 -14.73 3.58 -14.09
C LYS A 49 -16.19 3.53 -14.57
N GLU A 50 -16.91 2.48 -14.19
CA GLU A 50 -18.35 2.33 -14.48
C GLU A 50 -19.19 3.47 -13.90
N LYS A 51 -18.74 4.04 -12.77
CA LYS A 51 -19.36 5.21 -12.12
C LYS A 51 -18.91 6.56 -12.69
N GLY A 52 -18.06 6.59 -13.73
CA GLY A 52 -17.62 7.83 -14.40
C GLY A 52 -16.22 8.33 -14.04
N MET A 53 -15.43 7.57 -13.28
CA MET A 53 -14.03 7.89 -13.03
C MET A 53 -13.18 7.66 -14.29
N VAL A 54 -12.30 8.61 -14.60
CA VAL A 54 -11.34 8.52 -15.70
C VAL A 54 -9.93 8.46 -15.13
N PHE A 55 -9.32 7.29 -15.19
CA PHE A 55 -7.93 7.10 -14.78
C PHE A 55 -7.00 7.39 -15.96
N VAL A 56 -6.12 8.37 -15.79
CA VAL A 56 -5.17 8.82 -16.83
C VAL A 56 -3.74 8.48 -16.45
N LYS A 57 -2.85 8.39 -17.43
CA LYS A 57 -1.42 8.13 -17.23
C LYS A 57 -0.59 9.41 -17.29
N SER A 58 -1.08 10.46 -17.95
CA SER A 58 -0.43 11.76 -18.05
C SER A 58 -1.36 12.92 -17.69
N LEU A 59 -0.76 14.07 -17.39
CA LEU A 59 -1.50 15.32 -17.12
C LEU A 59 -2.12 15.94 -18.38
N ASP A 60 -1.72 15.51 -19.57
CA ASP A 60 -2.21 16.05 -20.84
C ASP A 60 -3.55 15.43 -21.25
N GLU A 61 -3.87 14.27 -20.69
CA GLU A 61 -5.17 13.61 -20.84
C GLU A 61 -6.29 14.28 -20.00
N ILE A 62 -5.94 15.27 -19.16
CA ILE A 62 -6.87 15.98 -18.28
C ILE A 62 -7.34 17.27 -18.96
N PRO A 63 -8.64 17.40 -19.31
CA PRO A 63 -9.18 18.61 -19.91
C PRO A 63 -9.14 19.82 -18.96
N ASN A 64 -9.04 21.02 -19.53
CA ASN A 64 -9.25 22.25 -18.77
C ASN A 64 -10.68 22.31 -18.21
N GLY A 65 -10.81 22.78 -16.97
CA GLY A 65 -12.08 22.81 -16.24
C GLY A 65 -12.53 21.44 -15.70
N ALA A 66 -11.71 20.39 -15.81
CA ALA A 66 -12.07 19.08 -15.26
C ALA A 66 -12.07 19.06 -13.72
N SER A 67 -12.86 18.17 -13.14
CA SER A 67 -12.74 17.79 -11.74
C SER A 67 -11.66 16.71 -11.58
N PHE A 68 -10.85 16.81 -10.53
CA PHE A 68 -9.72 15.91 -10.31
C PHE A 68 -9.69 15.34 -8.89
N ILE A 69 -9.22 14.10 -8.73
CA ILE A 69 -8.97 13.44 -7.45
C ILE A 69 -7.48 13.21 -7.25
N ILE A 70 -6.95 13.66 -6.10
CA ILE A 70 -5.64 13.23 -5.61
C ILE A 70 -5.84 11.92 -4.85
N ARG A 71 -5.18 10.87 -5.32
CA ARG A 71 -5.25 9.50 -4.76
C ARG A 71 -4.66 9.39 -3.35
N SER A 72 -4.92 8.27 -2.68
CA SER A 72 -4.52 8.03 -1.27
C SER A 72 -3.01 8.17 -1.00
N HIS A 73 -2.18 7.87 -1.99
CA HIS A 73 -0.72 7.98 -1.91
C HIS A 73 -0.18 9.40 -2.06
N GLY A 74 -1.04 10.38 -2.42
CA GLY A 74 -0.61 11.71 -2.82
C GLY A 74 -0.09 11.77 -4.26
N LEU A 75 0.40 12.95 -4.63
CA LEU A 75 1.03 13.25 -5.91
C LEU A 75 2.25 14.17 -5.68
N PRO A 76 3.22 14.18 -6.61
CA PRO A 76 4.32 15.14 -6.57
C PRO A 76 3.81 16.60 -6.53
N PHE A 77 4.56 17.47 -5.86
CA PHE A 77 4.23 18.88 -5.67
C PHE A 77 3.99 19.59 -7.01
N GLU A 78 4.90 19.44 -7.96
CA GLU A 78 4.82 20.05 -9.29
C GLU A 78 3.62 19.49 -10.10
N THR A 79 3.25 18.24 -9.84
CA THR A 79 2.04 17.63 -10.45
C THR A 79 0.79 18.31 -9.92
N ILE A 80 0.71 18.57 -8.61
CA ILE A 80 -0.43 19.26 -7.99
C ILE A 80 -0.53 20.69 -8.50
N GLU A 81 0.57 21.44 -8.58
CA GLU A 81 0.58 22.80 -9.14
C GLU A 81 0.07 22.85 -10.58
N ASN A 82 0.47 21.88 -11.41
CA ASN A 82 0.01 21.80 -12.79
C ASN A 82 -1.48 21.46 -12.90
N ILE A 83 -1.99 20.60 -12.01
CA ILE A 83 -3.42 20.29 -11.96
C ILE A 83 -4.23 21.51 -11.50
N GLN A 84 -3.74 22.27 -10.51
CA GLN A 84 -4.41 23.50 -10.03
C GLN A 84 -4.60 24.55 -11.13
N LYS A 85 -3.71 24.59 -12.13
CA LYS A 85 -3.84 25.47 -13.29
C LYS A 85 -4.91 25.01 -14.30
N LYS A 86 -5.24 23.72 -14.33
CA LYS A 86 -6.18 23.13 -15.31
C LYS A 86 -7.55 22.81 -14.71
N ALA A 87 -7.61 22.34 -13.47
CA ALA A 87 -8.82 21.76 -12.87
C ALA A 87 -9.71 22.81 -12.22
N VAL A 88 -11.02 22.67 -12.39
CA VAL A 88 -12.02 23.54 -11.73
C VAL A 88 -12.21 23.15 -10.26
N HIS A 89 -12.01 21.87 -9.93
CA HIS A 89 -12.21 21.35 -8.59
C HIS A 89 -11.24 20.19 -8.30
N ILE A 90 -10.60 20.21 -7.14
CA ILE A 90 -9.66 19.18 -6.70
C ILE A 90 -10.16 18.57 -5.39
N TYR A 91 -10.47 17.28 -5.44
CA TYR A 91 -10.77 16.46 -4.28
C TYR A 91 -9.48 15.78 -3.79
N ASP A 92 -8.96 16.19 -2.63
CA ASP A 92 -7.76 15.59 -2.07
C ASP A 92 -8.08 14.44 -1.10
N PHE A 93 -7.92 13.21 -1.60
CA PHE A 93 -8.09 11.98 -0.83
C PHE A 93 -6.77 11.36 -0.37
N THR A 94 -5.67 12.12 -0.36
CA THR A 94 -4.41 11.68 0.25
C THR A 94 -4.66 11.23 1.69
N CYS A 95 -4.15 10.05 2.03
CA CYS A 95 -4.32 9.45 3.34
C CYS A 95 -3.81 10.42 4.43
N PRO A 96 -4.56 10.63 5.54
CA PRO A 96 -4.11 11.52 6.62
C PRO A 96 -2.73 11.16 7.18
N LYS A 97 -2.36 9.86 7.19
CA LYS A 97 -1.04 9.40 7.63
C LYS A 97 0.05 9.83 6.64
N VAL A 98 -0.18 9.74 5.33
CA VAL A 98 0.73 10.28 4.29
C VAL A 98 0.84 11.80 4.39
N LYS A 99 -0.27 12.52 4.61
CA LYS A 99 -0.25 13.98 4.84
C LYS A 99 0.59 14.38 6.05
N LYS A 100 0.69 13.55 7.09
CA LYS A 100 1.60 13.81 8.22
C LYS A 100 3.05 13.81 7.77
N SER A 101 3.47 12.85 6.94
CA SER A 101 4.80 12.83 6.33
C SER A 101 5.05 14.06 5.46
N HIS A 102 4.06 14.50 4.67
CA HIS A 102 4.18 15.73 3.88
C HIS A 102 4.41 16.96 4.76
N LYS A 103 3.60 17.12 5.82
CA LYS A 103 3.74 18.24 6.77
C LYS A 103 5.08 18.20 7.49
N LEU A 104 5.56 17.02 7.83
CA LEU A 104 6.88 16.84 8.43
C LEU A 104 7.97 17.33 7.47
N VAL A 105 7.96 16.89 6.21
CA VAL A 105 8.93 17.34 5.20
C VAL A 105 8.90 18.86 5.03
N GLU A 106 7.71 19.44 4.92
CA GLU A 106 7.52 20.90 4.85
C GLU A 106 8.12 21.65 6.05
N SER A 107 7.97 21.10 7.26
CA SER A 107 8.58 21.70 8.45
C SER A 107 10.11 21.58 8.48
N LEU A 108 10.67 20.57 7.80
CA LEU A 108 12.10 20.25 7.83
C LEU A 108 12.89 20.82 6.64
N LYS A 109 12.25 21.07 5.49
CA LYS A 109 12.95 21.35 4.21
C LYS A 109 13.81 22.61 4.20
N ASN A 110 13.51 23.57 5.08
CA ASN A 110 14.26 24.82 5.23
C ASN A 110 15.44 24.72 6.22
N HIS A 111 15.61 23.57 6.89
CA HIS A 111 16.78 23.34 7.73
C HIS A 111 17.99 22.97 6.89
N LYS A 112 19.19 23.21 7.43
CA LYS A 112 20.48 22.86 6.78
C LYS A 112 20.76 21.35 6.71
N ARG A 113 19.92 20.50 7.31
CA ARG A 113 20.11 19.05 7.36
C ARG A 113 19.36 18.37 6.22
N PRO A 114 20.00 17.51 5.41
CA PRO A 114 19.32 16.76 4.37
C PRO A 114 18.27 15.80 4.93
N ILE A 115 17.26 15.53 4.11
CA ILE A 115 16.16 14.61 4.42
C ILE A 115 16.41 13.29 3.68
N VAL A 116 16.51 12.20 4.44
CA VAL A 116 16.62 10.82 3.95
C VAL A 116 15.24 10.18 3.99
N ILE A 117 14.76 9.74 2.83
CA ILE A 117 13.47 9.07 2.66
C ILE A 117 13.75 7.57 2.49
N VAL A 118 13.41 6.78 3.51
CA VAL A 118 13.50 5.32 3.44
C VAL A 118 12.24 4.77 2.78
N GLY A 119 12.36 4.15 1.62
CA GLY A 119 11.20 3.69 0.87
C GLY A 119 11.51 3.41 -0.59
N ASN A 120 10.61 2.70 -1.25
CA ASN A 120 10.78 2.32 -2.65
C ASN A 120 10.72 3.56 -3.56
N ARG A 121 11.78 3.84 -4.32
CA ARG A 121 11.91 5.03 -5.17
C ARG A 121 10.79 5.20 -6.18
N GLU A 122 10.30 4.09 -6.71
CA GLU A 122 9.24 4.11 -7.71
C GLU A 122 7.83 4.23 -7.12
N HIS A 123 7.68 4.11 -5.81
CA HIS A 123 6.39 4.17 -5.14
C HIS A 123 5.79 5.58 -5.17
N PRO A 124 4.49 5.74 -5.51
CA PRO A 124 3.83 7.04 -5.57
C PRO A 124 4.00 7.93 -4.34
N GLU A 125 3.90 7.35 -3.15
CA GLU A 125 4.09 8.06 -1.89
C GLU A 125 5.51 8.61 -1.73
N VAL A 126 6.52 7.83 -2.13
CA VAL A 126 7.92 8.26 -2.05
C VAL A 126 8.20 9.37 -3.06
N LYS A 127 7.64 9.27 -4.27
CA LYS A 127 7.73 10.35 -5.27
C LYS A 127 7.08 11.65 -4.78
N ALA A 128 5.92 11.55 -4.11
CA ALA A 128 5.25 12.69 -3.51
C ALA A 128 6.11 13.34 -2.41
N ILE A 129 6.62 12.54 -1.47
CA ILE A 129 7.51 13.01 -0.40
C ILE A 129 8.79 13.64 -0.97
N PHE A 130 9.42 13.00 -1.95
CA PHE A 130 10.66 13.47 -2.58
C PHE A 130 10.49 14.82 -3.27
N SER A 131 9.40 15.03 -4.00
CA SER A 131 9.13 16.34 -4.63
C SER A 131 9.02 17.50 -3.63
N LEU A 132 8.48 17.25 -2.43
CA LEU A 132 8.39 18.27 -1.36
C LEU A 132 9.75 18.68 -0.81
N THR A 133 10.80 17.87 -1.06
CA THR A 133 12.19 18.23 -0.75
C THR A 133 12.86 19.05 -1.85
N GLU A 134 12.08 19.58 -2.81
CA GLU A 134 12.60 20.21 -4.04
C GLU A 134 13.53 19.27 -4.82
N ASN A 135 13.24 17.96 -4.75
CA ASN A 135 14.05 16.91 -5.34
C ASN A 135 15.50 16.83 -4.81
N ARG A 136 15.76 17.36 -3.60
CA ARG A 136 17.09 17.33 -2.93
C ARG A 136 17.23 16.24 -1.86
N GLY A 137 16.15 15.51 -1.55
CA GLY A 137 16.17 14.41 -0.58
C GLY A 137 17.00 13.21 -1.04
N ILE A 138 17.36 12.33 -0.11
CA ILE A 138 18.13 11.10 -0.40
C ILE A 138 17.20 9.90 -0.21
N ILE A 139 16.93 9.16 -1.28
CA ILE A 139 16.08 7.96 -1.21
C ILE A 139 16.95 6.71 -1.00
N ILE A 140 16.67 5.98 0.09
CA ILE A 140 17.35 4.74 0.47
C ILE A 140 16.33 3.59 0.55
N GLU A 141 16.61 2.51 -0.19
CA GLU A 141 15.75 1.31 -0.23
C GLU A 141 16.33 0.13 0.54
N LYS A 142 17.66 0.10 0.73
CA LYS A 142 18.36 -1.01 1.37
C LYS A 142 19.57 -0.53 2.19
N PRO A 143 20.01 -1.29 3.20
CA PRO A 143 21.13 -0.90 4.07
C PRO A 143 22.42 -0.60 3.31
N GLU A 144 22.71 -1.35 2.24
CA GLU A 144 23.95 -1.23 1.48
C GLU A 144 24.07 0.11 0.74
N GLU A 145 22.94 0.77 0.48
CA GLU A 145 22.91 2.05 -0.21
C GLU A 145 23.34 3.22 0.68
N VAL A 146 23.35 3.06 2.01
CA VAL A 146 23.68 4.15 2.95
C VAL A 146 25.09 4.67 2.67
N LYS A 147 26.08 3.78 2.56
CA LYS A 147 27.49 4.16 2.38
C LYS A 147 27.77 4.83 1.04
N THR A 148 26.94 4.59 0.02
CA THR A 148 27.16 5.11 -1.34
C THR A 148 26.33 6.35 -1.63
N LYS A 149 25.15 6.49 -1.02
CA LYS A 149 24.23 7.62 -1.27
C LYS A 149 24.30 8.72 -0.23
N LEU A 150 24.63 8.39 1.03
CA LEU A 150 24.67 9.37 2.11
C LEU A 150 26.03 10.06 2.10
N ASN A 151 26.05 11.37 1.88
CA ASN A 151 27.25 12.21 1.79
C ASN A 151 27.31 13.29 2.88
N THR A 152 26.73 13.00 4.03
CA THR A 152 26.52 13.97 5.12
C THR A 152 26.66 13.31 6.48
N ASP A 153 27.16 14.07 7.45
CA ASP A 153 27.31 13.62 8.83
C ASP A 153 26.04 13.86 9.67
N GLU A 154 25.03 14.56 9.13
CA GLU A 154 23.80 14.88 9.84
C GLU A 154 22.57 14.77 8.93
N CYS A 155 21.49 14.12 9.38
CA CYS A 155 20.28 14.01 8.55
C CYS A 155 18.98 13.92 9.37
N TYR A 156 17.87 14.21 8.71
CA TYR A 156 16.54 13.78 9.13
C TYR A 156 16.18 12.52 8.36
N VAL A 157 15.56 11.54 9.01
CA VAL A 157 15.10 10.31 8.36
C VAL A 157 13.60 10.18 8.52
N LEU A 158 12.89 9.88 7.43
CA LEU A 158 11.50 9.43 7.45
C LEU A 158 11.32 8.21 6.56
N VAL A 159 10.21 7.50 6.69
CA VAL A 159 9.96 6.21 6.03
C VAL A 159 8.60 6.15 5.35
N GLN A 160 8.54 5.53 4.17
CA GLN A 160 7.28 5.21 3.48
C GLN A 160 6.34 4.44 4.42
N THR A 161 5.07 4.84 4.48
CA THR A 161 4.09 4.33 5.45
C THR A 161 3.88 2.81 5.39
N THR A 162 4.09 2.22 4.21
CA THR A 162 3.90 0.80 3.91
C THR A 162 5.19 0.00 3.82
N PHE A 163 6.33 0.57 4.22
CA PHE A 163 7.63 -0.09 4.13
C PHE A 163 7.77 -1.24 5.15
N LYS A 164 8.75 -2.12 4.92
CA LYS A 164 9.06 -3.25 5.81
C LYS A 164 9.77 -2.73 7.08
N PRO A 165 9.21 -2.90 8.30
CA PRO A 165 9.82 -2.42 9.54
C PRO A 165 11.22 -2.99 9.79
N VAL A 166 11.41 -4.30 9.55
CA VAL A 166 12.72 -4.96 9.73
C VAL A 166 13.79 -4.28 8.87
N LEU A 167 13.50 -4.09 7.58
CA LEU A 167 14.42 -3.44 6.65
C LEU A 167 14.64 -1.96 6.99
N PHE A 168 13.62 -1.26 7.47
CA PHE A 168 13.76 0.11 7.97
C PHE A 168 14.75 0.18 9.14
N TYR A 169 14.64 -0.73 10.11
CA TYR A 169 15.55 -0.76 11.25
C TYR A 169 16.99 -1.10 10.86
N GLU A 170 17.19 -2.00 9.90
CA GLU A 170 18.51 -2.28 9.34
C GLU A 170 19.12 -1.04 8.65
N ILE A 171 18.32 -0.32 7.86
CA ILE A 171 18.75 0.94 7.22
C ILE A 171 19.08 2.01 8.28
N VAL A 172 18.23 2.17 9.30
CA VAL A 172 18.47 3.13 10.39
C VAL A 172 19.76 2.79 11.14
N LYS A 173 20.03 1.50 11.40
CA LYS A 173 21.29 1.06 12.04
C LYS A 173 22.51 1.48 11.23
N GLU A 174 22.48 1.28 9.90
CA GLU A 174 23.57 1.74 9.02
C GLU A 174 23.68 3.28 9.00
N ILE A 175 22.58 4.02 8.94
CA ILE A 175 22.57 5.49 8.97
C ILE A 175 23.18 6.02 10.28
N VAL A 176 22.77 5.47 11.42
CA VAL A 176 23.29 5.89 12.74
C VAL A 176 24.77 5.55 12.87
N SER A 177 25.23 4.44 12.26
CA SER A 177 26.65 4.08 12.25
C SER A 177 27.49 4.96 11.32
N PHE A 178 26.88 5.51 10.26
CA PHE A 178 27.56 6.33 9.26
C PHE A 178 27.56 7.83 9.60
N THR A 179 26.57 8.31 10.38
CA THR A 179 26.37 9.74 10.65
C THR A 179 26.69 10.11 12.09
N LYS A 180 27.08 11.36 12.32
CA LYS A 180 27.28 11.91 13.68
C LYS A 180 25.95 12.23 14.35
N LYS A 181 24.94 12.66 13.59
CA LYS A 181 23.61 13.01 14.13
C LYS A 181 22.48 12.75 13.14
N ALA A 182 21.78 11.63 13.34
CA ALA A 182 20.53 11.34 12.65
C ALA A 182 19.32 11.57 13.57
N ILE A 183 18.31 12.28 13.07
CA ILE A 183 17.02 12.44 13.75
C ILE A 183 16.00 11.59 13.00
N ILE A 184 15.50 10.53 13.66
CA ILE A 184 14.65 9.52 13.04
C ILE A 184 13.17 9.80 13.34
N TYR A 185 12.39 10.00 12.29
CA TYR A 185 10.93 10.06 12.35
C TYR A 185 10.36 8.76 11.80
N ASN A 186 9.90 7.89 12.69
CA ASN A 186 9.20 6.67 12.28
C ASN A 186 7.78 7.02 11.80
N THR A 187 7.62 7.11 10.49
CA THR A 187 6.36 7.42 9.81
C THR A 187 5.63 6.17 9.27
N LEU A 188 5.99 4.96 9.74
CA LEU A 188 5.25 3.74 9.43
C LEU A 188 3.80 3.86 9.91
N CYS A 189 2.86 3.33 9.11
CA CYS A 189 1.46 3.32 9.48
C CYS A 189 1.16 2.18 10.47
N GLU A 190 0.54 2.51 11.61
CA GLU A 190 0.13 1.53 12.63
C GLU A 190 -0.74 0.40 12.06
N GLU A 191 -1.68 0.72 11.15
CA GLU A 191 -2.53 -0.30 10.49
C GLU A 191 -1.74 -1.25 9.58
N THR A 192 -0.60 -0.81 9.05
CA THR A 192 0.30 -1.66 8.27
C THR A 192 1.14 -2.51 9.21
N THR A 193 1.70 -1.93 10.26
CA THR A 193 2.49 -2.67 11.26
C THR A 193 1.65 -3.76 11.93
N LYS A 194 0.42 -3.44 12.34
CA LYS A 194 -0.51 -4.40 12.95
C LYS A 194 -0.80 -5.60 12.04
N ARG A 195 -1.10 -5.37 10.75
CA ARG A 195 -1.30 -6.46 9.78
C ARG A 195 -0.07 -7.36 9.64
N GLN A 196 1.13 -6.78 9.68
CA GLN A 196 2.37 -7.56 9.59
C GLN A 196 2.62 -8.40 10.85
N GLU A 197 2.27 -7.89 12.02
CA GLU A 197 2.34 -8.63 13.29
C GLU A 197 1.32 -9.77 13.32
N GLU A 198 0.07 -9.50 12.91
CA GLU A 198 -0.99 -10.51 12.80
C GLU A 198 -0.60 -11.63 11.82
N VAL A 199 0.04 -11.32 10.69
CA VAL A 199 0.55 -12.35 9.76
C VAL A 199 1.58 -13.25 10.45
N LYS A 200 2.50 -12.68 11.23
CA LYS A 200 3.54 -13.47 11.93
C LYS A 200 2.92 -14.39 12.97
N ASP A 201 1.98 -13.88 13.76
CA ASP A 201 1.26 -14.66 14.77
C ASP A 201 0.44 -15.77 14.11
N LEU A 202 -0.32 -15.45 13.07
CA LEU A 202 -1.12 -16.43 12.32
C LEU A 202 -0.25 -17.53 11.70
N ALA A 203 0.92 -17.18 11.16
CA ALA A 203 1.84 -18.14 10.55
C ALA A 203 2.34 -19.22 11.51
N THR A 204 2.26 -19.00 12.83
CA THR A 204 2.61 -20.02 13.84
C THR A 204 1.48 -21.02 14.14
N LYS A 205 0.28 -20.76 13.63
CA LYS A 205 -0.96 -21.47 14.02
C LYS A 205 -1.60 -22.27 12.88
N VAL A 206 -1.14 -22.09 11.65
CA VAL A 206 -1.75 -22.62 10.42
C VAL A 206 -0.74 -23.37 9.56
N ASP A 207 -1.22 -24.24 8.67
CA ASP A 207 -0.36 -25.00 7.74
C ASP A 207 -0.10 -24.22 6.44
N MET A 208 -1.00 -23.29 6.11
CA MET A 208 -0.91 -22.43 4.93
C MET A 208 -1.51 -21.05 5.20
N ILE A 209 -0.95 -20.01 4.56
CA ILE A 209 -1.57 -18.68 4.48
C ILE A 209 -1.95 -18.32 3.03
N ILE A 210 -3.20 -17.88 2.85
CA ILE A 210 -3.68 -17.20 1.65
C ILE A 210 -3.59 -15.69 1.86
N VAL A 211 -2.79 -15.00 1.04
CA VAL A 211 -2.67 -13.54 1.03
C VAL A 211 -3.49 -12.98 -0.11
N VAL A 212 -4.58 -12.29 0.22
CA VAL A 212 -5.53 -11.75 -0.76
C VAL A 212 -5.25 -10.27 -1.04
N GLY A 213 -4.99 -9.93 -2.31
CA GLY A 213 -4.96 -8.55 -2.78
C GLY A 213 -4.11 -8.30 -4.00
N GLY A 214 -4.11 -7.05 -4.49
CA GLY A 214 -3.46 -6.71 -5.75
C GLY A 214 -1.97 -7.01 -5.80
N LYS A 215 -1.48 -7.56 -6.92
CA LYS A 215 -0.06 -7.92 -7.16
C LYS A 215 0.87 -6.71 -7.16
N HIS A 216 0.34 -5.50 -7.31
CA HIS A 216 1.10 -4.25 -7.28
C HIS A 216 1.05 -3.53 -5.93
N SER A 217 0.29 -4.03 -4.95
CA SER A 217 0.18 -3.44 -3.61
C SER A 217 1.44 -3.71 -2.78
N SER A 218 2.16 -2.65 -2.37
CA SER A 218 3.35 -2.75 -1.52
C SER A 218 3.03 -3.40 -0.16
N ASN A 219 1.86 -3.09 0.41
CA ASN A 219 1.39 -3.73 1.64
C ASN A 219 1.18 -5.24 1.43
N THR A 220 0.45 -5.64 0.38
CA THR A 220 0.14 -7.06 0.12
C THR A 220 1.40 -7.87 -0.15
N LYS A 221 2.34 -7.35 -0.95
CA LYS A 221 3.64 -7.98 -1.18
C LYS A 221 4.44 -8.16 0.11
N THR A 222 4.33 -7.21 1.03
CA THR A 222 5.00 -7.29 2.33
C THR A 222 4.39 -8.39 3.20
N LEU A 223 3.05 -8.48 3.28
CA LEU A 223 2.37 -9.56 4.00
C LEU A 223 2.77 -10.94 3.44
N PHE A 224 2.76 -11.11 2.12
CA PHE A 224 3.20 -12.35 1.47
C PHE A 224 4.66 -12.67 1.72
N SER A 225 5.56 -11.68 1.62
CA SER A 225 6.98 -11.88 1.92
C SER A 225 7.21 -12.33 3.37
N ILE A 226 6.42 -11.83 4.32
CA ILE A 226 6.53 -12.22 5.73
C ILE A 226 5.98 -13.64 5.90
N SER A 227 4.74 -13.90 5.47
CA SER A 227 4.11 -15.21 5.62
C SER A 227 4.93 -16.32 4.96
N ASN A 228 5.41 -16.11 3.73
CA ASN A 228 6.18 -17.09 2.97
C ASN A 228 7.57 -17.39 3.56
N SER A 229 8.06 -16.56 4.48
CA SER A 229 9.29 -16.84 5.23
C SER A 229 9.07 -17.76 6.43
N MET A 230 7.81 -18.02 6.81
CA MET A 230 7.43 -18.75 8.02
C MET A 230 6.58 -19.98 7.74
N VAL A 231 5.67 -19.91 6.76
CA VAL A 231 4.70 -20.97 6.43
C VAL A 231 4.41 -20.97 4.94
N LYS A 232 4.00 -22.12 4.38
CA LYS A 232 3.54 -22.24 2.99
C LYS A 232 2.51 -21.14 2.71
N SER A 233 2.79 -20.29 1.73
CA SER A 233 1.96 -19.13 1.45
C SER A 233 1.69 -18.98 -0.03
N VAL A 234 0.50 -18.48 -0.38
CA VAL A 234 0.15 -18.11 -1.75
C VAL A 234 -0.42 -16.69 -1.76
N HIS A 235 -0.12 -15.94 -2.82
CA HIS A 235 -0.66 -14.61 -3.05
C HIS A 235 -1.62 -14.68 -4.22
N ILE A 236 -2.87 -14.26 -4.03
CA ILE A 236 -3.93 -14.22 -5.06
C ILE A 236 -4.56 -12.82 -5.16
N GLU A 237 -5.03 -12.40 -6.34
CA GLU A 237 -5.85 -11.18 -6.47
C GLU A 237 -7.35 -11.45 -6.25
N ASN A 238 -7.83 -12.67 -6.51
CA ASN A 238 -9.24 -13.06 -6.41
C ASN A 238 -9.40 -14.57 -6.19
N ALA A 239 -10.63 -15.02 -5.92
CA ALA A 239 -10.95 -16.42 -5.63
C ALA A 239 -10.73 -17.39 -6.80
N ASP A 240 -10.75 -16.91 -8.05
CA ASP A 240 -10.56 -17.77 -9.23
C ASP A 240 -9.10 -18.23 -9.40
N GLU A 241 -8.15 -17.55 -8.77
CA GLU A 241 -6.74 -17.97 -8.73
C GLU A 241 -6.51 -19.18 -7.81
N LEU A 242 -7.46 -19.50 -6.90
CA LEU A 242 -7.32 -20.61 -5.97
C LEU A 242 -7.33 -21.95 -6.70
N GLN A 243 -6.39 -22.83 -6.33
CA GLN A 243 -6.30 -24.20 -6.84
C GLN A 243 -6.67 -25.19 -5.74
N ASN A 244 -7.59 -26.13 -6.01
CA ASN A 244 -8.03 -27.14 -5.04
C ASN A 244 -6.84 -27.94 -4.47
N ASP A 245 -5.88 -28.30 -5.33
CA ASP A 245 -4.69 -29.08 -4.95
C ASP A 245 -3.81 -28.41 -3.89
N TRP A 246 -3.90 -27.10 -3.69
CA TRP A 246 -3.13 -26.40 -2.66
C TRP A 246 -3.50 -26.82 -1.24
N PHE A 247 -4.73 -27.30 -1.05
CA PHE A 247 -5.34 -27.64 0.23
C PHE A 247 -5.24 -29.11 0.60
N LYS A 248 -4.58 -29.94 -0.23
CA LYS A 248 -4.26 -31.34 0.13
C LYS A 248 -3.41 -31.35 1.40
N GLU A 249 -3.84 -32.14 2.39
CA GLU A 249 -3.19 -32.29 3.70
C GLU A 249 -3.08 -30.99 4.53
N VAL A 250 -3.87 -29.96 4.19
CA VAL A 250 -3.95 -28.71 4.96
C VAL A 250 -5.12 -28.80 5.93
N HIS A 251 -4.84 -28.74 7.23
CA HIS A 251 -5.87 -28.79 8.26
C HIS A 251 -6.33 -27.39 8.67
N ARG A 252 -5.41 -26.42 8.69
CA ARG A 252 -5.64 -25.03 9.06
C ARG A 252 -5.15 -24.07 7.98
N VAL A 253 -6.06 -23.24 7.47
CA VAL A 253 -5.76 -22.18 6.50
C VAL A 253 -5.90 -20.82 7.16
N GLY A 254 -4.82 -20.05 7.13
CA GLY A 254 -4.84 -18.64 7.48
C GLY A 254 -5.25 -17.77 6.29
N ILE A 255 -6.09 -16.76 6.51
CA ILE A 255 -6.44 -15.77 5.50
C ILE A 255 -6.05 -14.37 5.99
N VAL A 256 -5.29 -13.68 5.15
CA VAL A 256 -4.88 -12.30 5.39
C VAL A 256 -5.08 -11.49 4.14
N SER A 257 -5.28 -10.17 4.26
CA SER A 257 -5.52 -9.33 3.10
C SER A 257 -4.70 -8.05 3.09
N GLY A 258 -4.45 -7.56 1.88
CA GLY A 258 -3.93 -6.22 1.68
C GLY A 258 -4.90 -5.14 2.17
N ALA A 259 -4.35 -4.00 2.58
CA ALA A 259 -5.11 -2.80 2.96
C ALA A 259 -5.95 -2.17 1.83
N SER A 260 -5.80 -2.67 0.59
CA SER A 260 -6.53 -2.24 -0.61
C SER A 260 -7.42 -3.35 -1.17
N THR A 261 -7.66 -4.41 -0.41
CA THR A 261 -8.53 -5.52 -0.80
C THR A 261 -9.94 -5.27 -0.25
N PRO A 262 -10.99 -5.30 -1.09
CA PRO A 262 -12.40 -5.26 -0.64
C PRO A 262 -12.76 -6.43 0.27
N ASP A 263 -13.73 -6.20 1.15
CA ASP A 263 -14.28 -7.24 2.02
C ASP A 263 -14.91 -8.37 1.17
N ASP A 264 -15.68 -8.03 0.12
CA ASP A 264 -16.29 -8.98 -0.83
C ASP A 264 -15.29 -9.94 -1.52
N ASP A 265 -14.07 -9.46 -1.83
CA ASP A 265 -13.04 -10.31 -2.47
C ASP A 265 -12.53 -11.38 -1.50
N ILE A 266 -12.52 -11.08 -0.20
CA ILE A 266 -12.10 -11.97 0.87
C ILE A 266 -13.19 -12.99 1.16
N ASP A 267 -14.45 -12.54 1.21
CA ASP A 267 -15.62 -13.42 1.40
C ASP A 267 -15.70 -14.48 0.30
N ARG A 268 -15.51 -14.08 -0.97
CA ARG A 268 -15.46 -15.02 -2.11
C ARG A 268 -14.33 -16.04 -2.01
N VAL A 269 -13.17 -15.65 -1.48
CA VAL A 269 -12.05 -16.57 -1.22
C VAL A 269 -12.46 -17.60 -0.17
N ILE A 270 -13.07 -17.17 0.93
CA ILE A 270 -13.57 -18.05 2.00
C ILE A 270 -14.62 -19.02 1.44
N GLU A 271 -15.61 -18.52 0.71
CA GLU A 271 -16.65 -19.33 0.07
C GLU A 271 -16.06 -20.39 -0.87
N LYS A 272 -15.05 -20.02 -1.67
CA LYS A 272 -14.38 -20.94 -2.60
C LYS A 272 -13.61 -22.04 -1.86
N ILE A 273 -12.99 -21.72 -0.73
CA ILE A 273 -12.28 -22.70 0.10
C ILE A 273 -13.28 -23.70 0.71
N TYR A 274 -14.41 -23.22 1.25
CA TYR A 274 -15.49 -24.12 1.72
C TYR A 274 -16.06 -24.99 0.60
N TYR A 275 -16.19 -24.44 -0.61
CA TYR A 275 -16.61 -25.21 -1.77
C TYR A 275 -15.63 -26.36 -2.07
N PHE A 276 -14.33 -26.12 -2.04
CA PHE A 276 -13.31 -27.16 -2.24
C PHE A 276 -13.37 -28.26 -1.18
N GLU A 277 -13.53 -27.88 0.09
CA GLU A 277 -13.65 -28.84 1.19
C GLU A 277 -14.82 -29.81 0.97
N ARG A 278 -16.01 -29.29 0.65
CA ARG A 278 -17.22 -30.10 0.44
C ARG A 278 -17.06 -31.10 -0.72
N ASN A 279 -16.44 -30.68 -1.83
CA ASN A 279 -16.25 -31.57 -2.98
C ASN A 279 -15.20 -32.66 -2.71
N ASN A 280 -14.17 -32.37 -1.91
CA ASN A 280 -13.17 -33.38 -1.55
C ASN A 280 -13.76 -34.45 -0.60
N GLU A 281 -14.68 -34.07 0.30
CA GLU A 281 -15.42 -35.03 1.12
C GLU A 281 -16.31 -35.97 0.28
N ASP A 282 -17.01 -35.41 -0.72
CA ASP A 282 -17.88 -36.19 -1.63
C ASP A 282 -17.10 -37.17 -2.53
N GLU A 283 -15.86 -36.83 -2.94
CA GLU A 283 -14.98 -37.74 -3.70
C GLU A 283 -14.38 -38.86 -2.83
N THR A 284 -14.17 -38.61 -1.53
CA THR A 284 -13.60 -39.61 -0.61
C THR A 284 -14.64 -40.63 -0.11
N GLN A 285 -15.93 -40.34 -0.29
CA GLN A 285 -17.05 -41.23 0.07
C GLN A 285 -17.53 -42.13 -1.10
N ARG A 286 -16.94 -42.02 -2.29
CA ARG A 286 -17.19 -42.87 -3.45
C ARG A 286 -16.09 -43.90 -3.65
#